data_AF-A0A061GNE2-F1
#
_entry.id   AF-A0A061GNE2-F1
#
_cell.length_a   1.000
_cell.length_b   1.000
_cell.length_c   1.000
_cell.angle_alpha   90.00
_cell.angle_beta   90.00
_cell.angle_gamma   90.00
#
_symmetry.space_group_name_H-M   'P 1'
#
loop_
_entity.id
_entity.type
_entity.pdbx_description
1 polymer ?
#
loop_
_entity_poly.entity_id
_entity_poly.type
_entity_poly.pdbx_seq_one_letter_code
_entity_poly.pdbx_strand_id
1 'polypeptide(L)'
;MQKGSKEQELNSARASIEILNSNLDQQNQRKVSLLNELQNLQERIRKQGADAKVLKFVPLLETSKTLERQESQIRSDFDAKRSSLEAEVSDLEEKIATGCDDEKLSHGLDDSLNESLHKLNSAKKELAARLRAIVSVKRQLDDVPSQSELIQYERRFSELNAHIQEKLQQTRKFYATYNALLEIKELMLKETSLLNSISSQFQDAIASPAGRMKLLESMEGIVKGSQQKLEKLQLGLQEEQKVCDSLKERYGAEVAEQRRCYSLKNYSRGCARNERLPSQTPA
;
A
#
# COMPACT_ATOMS: atom_id res chain seq x y z
N MET A 1 -44.24 9.19 -77.92
CA MET A 1 -43.28 8.19 -77.41
C MET A 1 -42.57 8.60 -76.10
N GLN A 2 -42.45 9.89 -75.75
CA GLN A 2 -41.67 10.32 -74.57
C GLN A 2 -42.40 10.29 -73.20
N LYS A 3 -43.73 10.13 -73.16
CA LYS A 3 -44.53 10.12 -71.91
C LYS A 3 -44.50 8.77 -71.20
N GLY A 4 -44.55 7.65 -71.94
CA GLY A 4 -44.57 6.29 -71.38
C GLY A 4 -43.25 5.82 -70.76
N SER A 5 -42.10 6.26 -71.30
CA SER A 5 -40.77 5.91 -70.75
C SER A 5 -40.50 6.61 -69.40
N LYS A 6 -40.90 7.89 -69.25
CA LYS A 6 -40.80 8.61 -67.97
C LYS A 6 -41.71 8.02 -66.89
N GLU A 7 -42.88 7.53 -67.27
CA GLU A 7 -43.85 6.93 -66.35
C GLU A 7 -43.38 5.55 -65.87
N GLN A 8 -42.71 4.78 -66.73
CA GLN A 8 -42.09 3.51 -66.38
C GLN A 8 -40.85 3.67 -65.48
N GLU A 9 -40.01 4.68 -65.74
CA GLU A 9 -38.89 5.05 -64.86
C GLU A 9 -39.36 5.56 -63.49
N LEU A 10 -40.44 6.36 -63.44
CA LEU A 10 -41.04 6.80 -62.18
C LEU A 10 -41.63 5.63 -61.38
N ASN A 11 -42.24 4.65 -62.05
CA ASN A 11 -42.76 3.46 -61.38
C ASN A 11 -41.65 2.52 -60.90
N SER A 12 -40.56 2.39 -61.65
CA SER A 12 -39.33 1.68 -61.24
C SER A 12 -38.66 2.32 -60.01
N ALA A 13 -38.54 3.65 -60.01
CA ALA A 13 -38.00 4.40 -58.89
C ALA A 13 -38.91 4.29 -57.65
N ARG A 14 -40.24 4.35 -57.83
CA ARG A 14 -41.21 4.11 -56.74
C ARG A 14 -41.06 2.71 -56.13
N ALA A 15 -40.96 1.67 -56.96
CA ALA A 15 -40.75 0.30 -56.48
C ALA A 15 -39.41 0.14 -55.73
N SER A 16 -38.34 0.78 -56.21
CA SER A 16 -37.03 0.77 -55.53
C SER A 16 -37.08 1.50 -54.18
N ILE A 17 -37.79 2.63 -54.10
CA ILE A 17 -38.01 3.38 -52.85
C ILE A 17 -38.85 2.54 -51.87
N GLU A 18 -39.85 1.82 -52.35
CA GLU A 18 -40.70 0.96 -51.53
C GLU A 18 -39.91 -0.22 -50.95
N ILE A 19 -39.03 -0.85 -51.73
CA ILE A 19 -38.10 -1.89 -51.25
C ILE A 19 -37.11 -1.33 -50.22
N LEU A 20 -36.55 -0.14 -50.47
CA LEU A 20 -35.61 0.48 -49.55
C LEU A 20 -36.28 0.86 -48.22
N ASN A 21 -37.50 1.39 -48.28
CA ASN A 21 -38.32 1.70 -47.11
C ASN A 21 -38.66 0.43 -46.32
N SER A 22 -39.03 -0.66 -47.00
CA SER A 22 -39.28 -1.95 -46.36
C SER A 22 -38.03 -2.52 -45.68
N ASN A 23 -36.85 -2.42 -46.30
CA ASN A 23 -35.58 -2.83 -45.69
C ASN A 23 -35.22 -1.92 -44.49
N LEU A 24 -35.41 -0.61 -44.62
CA LEU A 24 -35.20 0.34 -43.53
C LEU A 24 -36.14 0.05 -42.35
N ASP A 25 -37.41 -0.24 -42.61
CA ASP A 25 -38.38 -0.65 -41.59
C ASP A 25 -37.98 -1.96 -40.92
N GLN A 26 -37.47 -2.92 -41.68
CA GLN A 26 -36.94 -4.18 -41.14
C GLN A 26 -35.70 -3.94 -40.26
N GLN A 27 -34.78 -3.07 -40.67
CA GLN A 27 -33.61 -2.71 -39.86
C GLN A 27 -34.02 -1.94 -38.60
N ASN A 28 -35.02 -1.07 -38.68
CA ASN A 28 -35.57 -0.35 -37.54
C ASN A 28 -36.25 -1.30 -36.55
N GLN A 29 -37.02 -2.28 -37.03
CA GLN A 29 -37.61 -3.32 -36.19
C GLN A 29 -36.53 -4.16 -35.49
N ARG A 30 -35.47 -4.57 -36.20
CA ARG A 30 -34.31 -5.28 -35.61
C ARG A 30 -33.56 -4.44 -34.58
N LYS A 31 -33.39 -3.14 -34.85
CA LYS A 31 -32.77 -2.23 -33.89
C LYS A 31 -33.59 -2.13 -32.61
N VAL A 32 -34.91 -2.01 -32.73
CA VAL A 32 -35.83 -1.96 -31.58
C VAL A 32 -35.80 -3.27 -30.80
N SER A 33 -35.81 -4.43 -31.48
CA SER A 33 -35.72 -5.73 -30.80
C SER A 33 -34.39 -5.89 -30.05
N LEU A 34 -33.26 -5.51 -30.66
CA LEU A 34 -31.94 -5.54 -30.03
C LEU A 34 -31.84 -4.60 -28.82
N LEU A 35 -32.41 -3.40 -28.91
CA LEU A 35 -32.45 -2.48 -27.78
C LEU A 35 -33.26 -3.03 -26.61
N ASN A 36 -34.40 -3.66 -26.88
CA ASN A 36 -35.20 -4.33 -25.86
C ASN A 36 -34.44 -5.50 -25.21
N GLU A 37 -33.71 -6.30 -26.00
CA GLU A 37 -32.88 -7.39 -25.48
C GLU A 37 -31.72 -6.86 -24.61
N LEU A 38 -31.03 -5.80 -25.05
CA LEU A 38 -29.98 -5.15 -24.28
C LEU A 38 -30.51 -4.61 -22.95
N GLN A 39 -31.70 -3.98 -22.96
CA GLN A 39 -32.33 -3.47 -21.76
C GLN A 39 -32.70 -4.61 -20.79
N ASN A 40 -33.26 -5.72 -21.31
CA ASN A 40 -33.56 -6.91 -20.52
C ASN A 40 -32.29 -7.53 -19.90
N LEU A 41 -31.18 -7.57 -20.63
CA LEU A 41 -29.89 -8.05 -20.12
C LEU A 41 -29.34 -7.14 -19.03
N GLN A 42 -29.39 -5.81 -19.22
CA GLN A 42 -28.97 -4.84 -18.21
C GLN A 42 -29.80 -4.96 -16.92
N GLU A 43 -31.11 -5.15 -17.02
CA GLU A 43 -31.97 -5.39 -15.86
C GLU A 43 -31.63 -6.70 -15.13
N ARG A 44 -31.34 -7.77 -15.87
CA ARG A 44 -30.91 -9.05 -15.28
C ARG A 44 -29.58 -8.92 -14.52
N ILE A 45 -28.62 -8.17 -15.08
CA ILE A 45 -27.32 -7.93 -14.45
C ILE A 45 -27.50 -7.10 -13.15
N ARG A 46 -28.34 -6.05 -13.19
CA ARG A 46 -28.68 -5.25 -12.01
C ARG A 46 -29.34 -6.09 -10.90
N LYS A 47 -30.32 -6.94 -11.25
CA LYS A 47 -31.00 -7.84 -10.31
C LYS A 47 -30.05 -8.82 -9.62
N GLN A 48 -28.99 -9.25 -10.30
CA GLN A 48 -27.97 -10.17 -9.75
C GLN A 48 -26.80 -9.46 -9.04
N GLY A 49 -26.80 -8.12 -8.98
CA GLY A 49 -25.71 -7.36 -8.37
C GLY A 49 -24.35 -7.54 -9.06
N ALA A 50 -24.35 -7.94 -10.34
CA ALA A 50 -23.14 -8.34 -11.06
C ALA A 50 -22.50 -7.21 -11.91
N ASP A 51 -23.05 -5.98 -11.85
CA ASP A 51 -22.59 -4.83 -12.65
C ASP A 51 -21.07 -4.60 -12.53
N ALA A 52 -20.54 -4.63 -11.30
CA ALA A 52 -19.11 -4.43 -11.05
C ALA A 52 -18.22 -5.53 -11.67
N LYS A 53 -18.75 -6.75 -11.86
CA LYS A 53 -18.03 -7.86 -12.51
C LYS A 53 -18.13 -7.74 -14.03
N VAL A 54 -19.32 -7.43 -14.56
CA VAL A 54 -19.55 -7.25 -16.00
C VAL A 54 -18.70 -6.09 -16.54
N LEU A 55 -18.63 -4.97 -15.81
CA LEU A 55 -17.76 -3.83 -16.18
C LEU A 55 -16.28 -4.20 -16.29
N LYS A 56 -15.81 -5.21 -15.56
CA LYS A 56 -14.44 -5.74 -15.67
C LYS A 56 -14.30 -6.77 -16.78
N PHE A 57 -15.33 -7.58 -17.04
CA PHE A 57 -15.29 -8.63 -18.05
C PHE A 57 -15.45 -8.12 -19.49
N VAL A 58 -16.20 -7.04 -19.72
CA VAL A 58 -16.37 -6.46 -21.06
C VAL A 58 -15.02 -6.07 -21.70
N PRO A 59 -14.14 -5.27 -21.06
CA PRO A 59 -12.85 -4.94 -21.64
C PRO A 59 -11.93 -6.17 -21.77
N LEU A 60 -12.02 -7.14 -20.86
CA LEU A 60 -11.28 -8.41 -20.96
C LEU A 60 -11.73 -9.27 -22.15
N LEU A 61 -13.03 -9.24 -22.47
CA LEU A 61 -13.58 -9.96 -23.60
C LEU A 61 -13.19 -9.30 -24.92
N GLU A 62 -13.18 -7.96 -24.96
CA GLU A 62 -12.68 -7.19 -26.10
C GLU A 62 -11.21 -7.50 -26.36
N THR A 63 -10.36 -7.47 -25.32
CA THR A 63 -8.93 -7.82 -25.47
C THR A 63 -8.76 -9.27 -25.90
N SER A 64 -9.51 -10.21 -25.34
CA SER A 64 -9.50 -11.62 -25.77
C SER A 64 -9.87 -11.76 -27.26
N LYS A 65 -10.90 -11.05 -27.73
CA LYS A 65 -11.28 -11.05 -29.15
C LYS A 65 -10.25 -10.39 -30.06
N THR A 66 -9.48 -9.41 -29.57
CA THR A 66 -8.36 -8.87 -30.34
C THR A 66 -7.20 -9.84 -30.43
N LEU A 67 -6.88 -10.54 -29.33
CA LEU A 67 -5.83 -11.55 -29.29
C LEU A 67 -6.16 -12.75 -30.20
N GLU A 68 -7.40 -13.22 -30.21
CA GLU A 68 -7.86 -14.30 -31.10
C GLU A 68 -7.68 -13.94 -32.58
N ARG A 69 -7.94 -12.68 -32.96
CA ARG A 69 -7.68 -12.18 -34.33
C ARG A 69 -6.18 -12.12 -34.63
N GLN A 70 -5.36 -11.66 -33.67
CA GLN A 70 -3.90 -11.61 -33.83
C GLN A 70 -3.30 -13.00 -33.99
N GLU A 71 -3.75 -13.98 -33.19
CA GLU A 71 -3.32 -15.37 -33.31
C GLU A 71 -3.67 -15.94 -34.68
N SER A 72 -4.90 -15.70 -35.15
CA SER A 72 -5.34 -16.15 -36.48
C SER A 72 -4.49 -15.54 -37.60
N GLN A 73 -4.16 -14.26 -37.50
CA GLN A 73 -3.28 -13.57 -38.45
C GLN A 73 -1.88 -14.17 -38.45
N ILE A 74 -1.28 -14.34 -37.27
CA ILE A 74 0.06 -14.92 -37.10
C ILE A 74 0.10 -16.34 -37.69
N ARG A 75 -0.94 -17.14 -37.46
CA ARG A 75 -1.03 -18.49 -38.02
C ARG A 75 -1.09 -18.48 -39.54
N SER A 76 -1.89 -17.59 -40.13
CA SER A 76 -1.94 -17.40 -41.58
C SER A 76 -0.59 -16.97 -42.15
N ASP A 77 0.12 -16.07 -41.48
CA ASP A 77 1.44 -15.59 -41.89
C ASP A 77 2.50 -16.72 -41.84
N PHE A 78 2.45 -17.56 -40.80
CA PHE A 78 3.31 -18.74 -40.68
C PHE A 78 3.01 -19.79 -41.74
N ASP A 79 1.74 -20.09 -42.01
CA ASP A 79 1.36 -21.06 -43.04
C ASP A 79 1.82 -20.58 -44.43
N ALA A 80 1.64 -19.29 -44.73
CA ALA A 80 2.14 -18.69 -45.97
C ALA A 80 3.69 -18.78 -46.08
N LYS A 81 4.40 -18.48 -45.00
CA LYS A 81 5.87 -18.55 -45.00
C LYS A 81 6.37 -19.99 -45.13
N ARG A 82 5.69 -20.94 -44.50
CA ARG A 82 5.97 -22.37 -44.61
C ARG A 82 5.80 -22.85 -46.05
N SER A 83 4.68 -22.55 -46.70
CA SER A 83 4.46 -22.93 -48.10
C SER A 83 5.48 -22.32 -49.05
N SER A 84 5.91 -21.07 -48.80
CA SER A 84 6.99 -20.43 -49.57
C SER A 84 8.32 -21.17 -49.42
N LEU A 85 8.68 -21.60 -48.21
CA LEU A 85 9.91 -22.34 -47.96
C LEU A 85 9.84 -23.76 -48.52
N GLU A 86 8.70 -24.44 -48.42
CA GLU A 86 8.48 -25.77 -49.02
C GLU A 86 8.63 -25.70 -50.55
N ALA A 87 8.12 -24.65 -51.19
CA ALA A 87 8.31 -24.43 -52.63
C ALA A 87 9.79 -24.18 -53.01
N GLU A 88 10.51 -23.39 -52.20
CA GLU A 88 11.95 -23.14 -52.40
C GLU A 88 12.78 -24.41 -52.24
N VAL A 89 12.43 -25.28 -51.27
CA VAL A 89 13.07 -26.59 -51.09
C VAL A 89 12.82 -27.49 -52.30
N SER A 90 11.59 -27.59 -52.79
CA SER A 90 11.28 -28.41 -53.96
C SER A 90 11.98 -27.92 -55.24
N ASP A 91 12.07 -26.61 -55.46
CA ASP A 91 12.81 -26.01 -56.57
C ASP A 91 14.32 -26.31 -56.49
N LEU A 92 14.89 -26.29 -55.27
CA LEU A 92 16.29 -26.67 -55.05
C LEU A 92 16.51 -28.18 -55.26
N GLU A 93 15.60 -29.04 -54.80
CA GLU A 93 15.66 -30.49 -55.03
C GLU A 93 15.60 -30.82 -56.53
N GLU A 94 14.76 -30.12 -57.30
CA GLU A 94 14.65 -30.28 -58.76
C GLU A 94 15.92 -29.81 -59.49
N LYS A 95 16.52 -28.69 -59.04
CA LYS A 95 17.79 -28.15 -59.57
C LYS A 95 18.99 -29.06 -59.29
N ILE A 96 18.99 -29.76 -58.16
CA ILE A 96 20.01 -30.78 -57.83
C ILE A 96 19.82 -32.03 -58.72
N ALA A 97 18.57 -32.46 -58.93
CA ALA A 97 18.26 -33.63 -59.76
C ALA A 97 18.56 -33.41 -61.26
N THR A 98 18.49 -32.17 -61.74
CA THR A 98 18.75 -31.80 -63.15
C THR A 98 20.23 -31.57 -63.49
N GLY A 99 21.16 -31.75 -62.53
CA GLY A 99 22.60 -31.71 -62.78
C GLY A 99 23.13 -30.31 -63.12
N CYS A 100 22.66 -29.28 -62.42
CA CYS A 100 23.14 -27.91 -62.58
C CYS A 100 24.57 -27.74 -62.02
N ASP A 101 25.30 -26.77 -62.56
CA ASP A 101 26.71 -26.45 -62.30
C ASP A 101 27.00 -26.28 -60.79
N ASP A 102 27.83 -27.16 -60.23
CA ASP A 102 28.06 -27.35 -58.78
C ASP A 102 28.60 -26.07 -58.11
N GLU A 103 29.39 -25.26 -58.83
CA GLU A 103 29.96 -24.00 -58.31
C GLU A 103 28.91 -22.90 -58.07
N LYS A 104 27.89 -22.78 -58.92
CA LYS A 104 26.84 -21.74 -58.77
C LYS A 104 25.81 -22.11 -57.71
N LEU A 105 25.50 -23.42 -57.59
CA LEU A 105 24.67 -23.95 -56.51
C LEU A 105 25.38 -23.80 -55.16
N SER A 106 26.67 -24.14 -55.10
CA SER A 106 27.51 -23.97 -53.91
C SER A 106 27.57 -22.52 -53.44
N HIS A 107 27.80 -21.56 -54.34
CA HIS A 107 27.83 -20.14 -53.98
C HIS A 107 26.47 -19.63 -53.48
N GLY A 108 25.36 -20.04 -54.09
CA GLY A 108 24.02 -19.65 -53.62
C GLY A 108 23.64 -20.26 -52.27
N LEU A 109 24.08 -21.50 -52.01
CA LEU A 109 23.95 -22.17 -50.71
C LEU A 109 24.80 -21.49 -49.64
N ASP A 110 26.04 -21.12 -49.95
CA ASP A 110 26.93 -20.38 -49.04
C ASP A 110 26.37 -18.99 -48.72
N ASP A 111 25.80 -18.28 -49.70
CA ASP A 111 25.14 -17.00 -49.49
C ASP A 111 23.91 -17.14 -48.57
N SER A 112 23.07 -18.15 -48.79
CA SER A 112 21.90 -18.45 -47.96
C SER A 112 22.29 -18.87 -46.53
N LEU A 113 23.33 -19.70 -46.39
CA LEU A 113 23.88 -20.10 -45.10
C LEU A 113 24.43 -18.89 -44.35
N ASN A 114 25.18 -18.03 -45.03
CA ASN A 114 25.74 -16.81 -44.45
C ASN A 114 24.63 -15.83 -44.03
N GLU A 115 23.57 -15.70 -44.82
CA GLU A 115 22.39 -14.91 -44.44
C GLU A 115 21.69 -15.48 -43.20
N SER A 116 21.55 -16.81 -43.13
CA SER A 116 20.97 -17.50 -41.96
C SER A 116 21.84 -17.34 -40.70
N LEU A 117 23.17 -17.38 -40.83
CA LEU A 117 24.12 -17.12 -39.76
C LEU A 117 24.06 -15.66 -39.30
N HIS A 118 23.92 -14.72 -40.24
CA HIS A 118 23.75 -13.31 -39.91
C HIS A 118 22.43 -13.07 -39.15
N LYS A 119 21.33 -13.70 -39.59
CA LYS A 119 20.03 -13.69 -38.88
C LYS A 119 20.15 -14.29 -37.48
N LEU A 120 20.82 -15.43 -37.34
CA LEU A 120 21.07 -16.07 -36.05
C LEU A 120 21.90 -15.18 -35.11
N ASN A 121 22.97 -14.56 -35.62
CA ASN A 121 23.81 -13.66 -34.85
C ASN A 121 23.07 -12.38 -34.46
N SER A 122 22.21 -11.85 -35.33
CA SER A 122 21.31 -10.74 -35.00
C SER A 122 20.34 -11.12 -33.88
N ALA A 123 19.68 -12.27 -33.98
CA ALA A 123 18.77 -12.79 -32.96
C ALA A 123 19.49 -13.02 -31.61
N LYS A 124 20.72 -13.56 -31.64
CA LYS A 124 21.57 -13.71 -30.44
C LYS A 124 21.89 -12.35 -29.80
N LYS A 125 22.22 -11.33 -30.60
CA LYS A 125 22.46 -9.96 -30.11
C LYS A 125 21.21 -9.36 -29.47
N GLU A 126 20.05 -9.55 -30.09
CA GLU A 126 18.77 -9.09 -29.55
C GLU A 126 18.44 -9.79 -28.22
N LEU A 127 18.60 -11.12 -28.16
CA LEU A 127 18.41 -11.88 -26.93
C LEU A 127 19.34 -11.39 -25.81
N ALA A 128 20.62 -11.15 -26.12
CA ALA A 128 21.57 -10.61 -25.15
C ALA A 128 21.19 -9.19 -24.68
N ALA A 129 20.62 -8.35 -25.55
CA ALA A 129 20.09 -7.04 -25.17
C ALA A 129 18.86 -7.19 -24.24
N ARG A 130 17.93 -8.08 -24.56
CA ARG A 130 16.74 -8.37 -23.73
C ARG A 130 17.12 -8.94 -22.37
N LEU A 131 18.08 -9.86 -22.29
CA LEU A 131 18.58 -10.41 -21.02
C LEU A 131 19.21 -9.32 -20.15
N ARG A 132 20.02 -8.42 -20.74
CA ARG A 132 20.58 -7.27 -20.02
C ARG A 132 19.47 -6.36 -19.48
N ALA A 133 18.42 -6.11 -20.26
CA ALA A 133 17.26 -5.34 -19.80
C ALA A 133 16.52 -6.03 -18.64
N ILE A 134 16.28 -7.34 -18.73
CA ILE A 134 15.65 -8.13 -17.64
C ILE A 134 16.48 -8.06 -16.36
N VAL A 135 17.80 -8.23 -16.45
CA VAL A 135 18.68 -8.12 -15.27
C VAL A 135 18.64 -6.71 -14.68
N SER A 136 18.58 -5.67 -15.52
CA SER A 136 18.42 -4.29 -15.05
C SER A 136 17.11 -4.09 -14.29
N VAL A 137 15.99 -4.60 -14.82
CA VAL A 137 14.68 -4.50 -14.15
C VAL A 137 14.67 -5.30 -12.85
N LYS A 138 15.29 -6.49 -12.82
CA LYS A 138 15.42 -7.28 -11.58
C LYS A 138 16.16 -6.52 -10.49
N ARG A 139 17.29 -5.87 -10.83
CA ARG A 139 18.02 -5.02 -9.88
C ARG A 139 17.17 -3.87 -9.34
N GLN A 140 16.43 -3.19 -10.21
CA GLN A 140 15.51 -2.14 -9.79
C GLN A 140 14.39 -2.66 -8.88
N LEU A 141 13.94 -3.90 -9.07
CA LEU A 141 12.95 -4.53 -8.21
C LEU A 141 13.56 -4.93 -6.86
N ASP A 142 14.78 -5.46 -6.86
CA ASP A 142 15.53 -5.81 -5.64
C ASP A 142 15.87 -4.57 -4.79
N ASP A 143 16.02 -3.40 -5.41
CA ASP A 143 16.20 -2.11 -4.72
C ASP A 143 14.91 -1.66 -3.97
N VAL A 144 13.75 -2.21 -4.33
CA VAL A 144 12.47 -1.90 -3.67
C VAL A 144 12.21 -2.91 -2.56
N PRO A 145 12.05 -2.47 -1.31
CA PRO A 145 11.76 -3.38 -0.19
C PRO A 145 10.51 -4.20 -0.46
N SER A 146 10.65 -5.51 -0.31
CA SER A 146 9.54 -6.45 -0.34
C SER A 146 8.58 -6.22 0.83
N GLN A 147 7.33 -6.71 0.69
CA GLN A 147 6.33 -6.63 1.77
C GLN A 147 6.85 -7.27 3.08
N SER A 148 7.63 -8.33 2.99
CA SER A 148 8.27 -8.98 4.14
C SER A 148 9.31 -8.09 4.83
N GLU A 149 10.12 -7.36 4.05
CA GLU A 149 11.11 -6.43 4.61
C GLU A 149 10.43 -5.22 5.25
N LEU A 150 9.37 -4.70 4.64
CA LEU A 150 8.57 -3.62 5.24
C LEU A 150 8.00 -4.03 6.61
N ILE A 151 7.46 -5.25 6.74
CA ILE A 151 6.97 -5.76 8.02
C ILE A 151 8.11 -5.92 9.04
N GLN A 152 9.29 -6.37 8.61
CA GLN A 152 10.46 -6.44 9.49
C GLN A 152 10.91 -5.05 9.96
N TYR A 153 10.93 -4.07 9.07
CA TYR A 153 11.26 -2.69 9.42
C TYR A 153 10.24 -2.11 10.39
N GLU A 154 8.94 -2.26 10.15
CA GLU A 154 7.89 -1.80 11.05
C GLU A 154 8.05 -2.38 12.46
N ARG A 155 8.35 -3.67 12.55
CA ARG A 155 8.61 -4.34 13.83
C ARG A 155 9.87 -3.77 14.51
N ARG A 156 10.96 -3.62 13.77
CA ARG A 156 12.23 -3.08 14.29
C ARG A 156 12.11 -1.62 14.72
N PHE A 157 11.33 -0.80 14.01
CA PHE A 157 11.01 0.56 14.41
C PHE A 157 10.17 0.60 15.69
N SER A 158 9.20 -0.31 15.82
CA SER A 158 8.39 -0.43 17.04
C SER A 158 9.24 -0.81 18.26
N GLU A 159 10.17 -1.76 18.09
CA GLU A 159 11.14 -2.15 19.12
C GLU A 159 12.10 -1.00 19.48
N LEU A 160 12.63 -0.31 18.48
CA LEU A 160 13.48 0.87 18.70
C LEU A 160 12.73 1.97 19.46
N ASN A 161 11.47 2.24 19.09
CA ASN A 161 10.64 3.21 19.78
C ASN A 161 10.40 2.81 21.24
N ALA A 162 10.16 1.53 21.53
CA ALA A 162 10.03 1.04 22.89
C ALA A 162 11.33 1.29 23.71
N HIS A 163 12.50 1.00 23.12
CA HIS A 163 13.79 1.27 23.77
C HIS A 163 14.04 2.77 24.02
N ILE A 164 13.70 3.63 23.07
CA ILE A 164 13.82 5.10 23.23
C ILE A 164 12.92 5.58 24.37
N GLN A 165 11.68 5.09 24.45
CA GLN A 165 10.75 5.46 25.53
C GLN A 165 11.23 4.97 26.89
N GLU A 166 11.75 3.74 26.97
CA GLU A 166 12.33 3.21 28.19
C GLU A 166 13.52 4.07 28.67
N LYS A 167 14.43 4.41 27.75
CA LYS A 167 15.58 5.26 28.07
C LYS A 167 15.16 6.66 28.52
N LEU A 168 14.16 7.25 27.87
CA LEU A 168 13.60 8.53 28.30
C LEU A 168 13.02 8.45 29.71
N GLN A 169 12.29 7.37 30.03
CA GLN A 169 11.76 7.16 31.37
C GLN A 169 12.87 6.99 32.42
N GLN A 170 13.92 6.22 32.10
CA GLN A 170 15.11 6.07 32.96
C GLN A 170 15.78 7.41 33.21
N THR A 171 16.04 8.20 32.17
CA THR A 171 16.64 9.53 32.27
C THR A 171 15.82 10.46 33.16
N ARG A 172 14.48 10.50 32.97
CA ARG A 172 13.59 11.29 33.83
C ARG A 172 13.67 10.88 35.30
N LYS A 173 13.70 9.57 35.58
CA LYS A 173 13.88 9.06 36.96
C LYS A 173 15.23 9.50 37.54
N PHE A 174 16.31 9.42 36.77
CA PHE A 174 17.62 9.88 37.23
C PHE A 174 17.64 11.37 37.56
N TYR A 175 17.07 12.22 36.71
CA TYR A 175 16.97 13.65 36.99
C TYR A 175 16.09 13.95 38.21
N ALA A 176 14.96 13.25 38.37
CA ALA A 176 14.11 13.41 39.55
C ALA A 176 14.87 13.05 40.84
N THR A 177 15.58 11.92 40.86
CA THR A 177 16.40 11.52 42.01
C THR A 177 17.54 12.51 42.25
N TYR A 178 18.21 12.97 41.20
CA TYR A 178 19.29 13.95 41.32
C TYR A 178 18.78 15.27 41.93
N ASN A 179 17.65 15.79 41.45
CA ASN A 179 17.06 17.02 41.97
C ASN A 179 16.64 16.85 43.44
N ALA A 180 16.03 15.72 43.80
CA ALA A 180 15.67 15.44 45.19
C ALA A 180 16.91 15.38 46.11
N LEU A 181 17.99 14.72 45.67
CA LEU A 181 19.26 14.68 46.41
C LEU A 181 19.90 16.05 46.53
N LEU A 182 19.80 16.89 45.49
CA LEU A 182 20.30 18.26 45.52
C LEU A 182 19.54 19.11 46.54
N GLU A 183 18.20 19.02 46.56
CA GLU A 183 17.36 19.70 47.56
C GLU A 183 17.69 19.24 48.99
N ILE A 184 17.85 17.92 49.20
CA ILE A 184 18.26 17.37 50.51
C ILE A 184 19.62 17.94 50.92
N LYS A 185 20.60 17.94 50.02
CA LYS A 185 21.93 18.51 50.29
C LYS A 185 21.84 19.99 50.68
N GLU A 186 21.04 20.79 49.98
CA GLU A 186 20.85 22.20 50.31
C GLU A 186 20.19 22.39 51.69
N LEU A 187 19.21 21.55 52.05
CA LEU A 187 18.59 21.57 53.37
C LEU A 187 19.59 21.19 54.48
N MET A 188 20.41 20.15 54.26
CA MET A 188 21.47 19.75 55.19
C MET A 188 22.52 20.84 55.39
N LEU A 189 22.87 21.59 54.34
CA LEU A 189 23.79 22.73 54.44
C LEU A 189 23.17 23.87 55.27
N LYS A 190 21.87 24.14 55.08
CA LYS A 190 21.13 25.13 55.88
C LYS A 190 21.07 24.71 57.36
N GLU A 191 20.83 23.43 57.64
CA GLU A 191 20.84 22.89 59.00
C GLU A 191 22.22 23.00 59.65
N THR A 192 23.28 22.60 58.96
CA THR A 192 24.66 22.76 59.45
C THR A 192 24.99 24.22 59.74
N SER A 193 24.61 25.13 58.85
CA SER A 193 24.82 26.58 59.05
C SER A 193 24.04 27.11 60.25
N LEU A 194 22.81 26.64 60.46
CA LEU A 194 22.00 27.00 61.61
C LEU A 194 22.62 26.50 62.92
N LEU A 195 23.04 25.22 62.97
CA LEU A 195 23.67 24.63 64.15
C LEU A 195 24.98 25.35 64.51
N ASN A 196 25.80 25.68 63.51
CA ASN A 196 27.02 26.47 63.72
C ASN A 196 26.70 27.87 64.29
N SER A 197 25.65 28.52 63.78
CA SER A 197 25.20 29.83 64.27
C SER A 197 24.68 29.78 65.72
N ILE A 198 23.93 28.73 66.07
CA ILE A 198 23.48 28.50 67.44
C ILE A 198 24.68 28.25 68.34
N SER A 199 25.60 27.36 67.94
CA SER A 199 26.78 27.02 68.73
C SER A 199 27.70 28.21 69.01
N SER A 200 27.89 29.11 68.03
CA SER A 200 28.74 30.29 68.21
C SER A 200 28.11 31.32 69.15
N GLN A 201 26.79 31.50 69.08
CA GLN A 201 26.06 32.51 69.87
C GLN A 201 25.67 32.01 71.27
N PHE A 202 25.73 30.69 71.52
CA PHE A 202 25.15 30.07 72.72
C PHE A 202 25.78 30.59 74.03
N GLN A 203 27.10 30.63 74.11
CA GLN A 203 27.81 31.04 75.33
C GLN A 203 27.53 32.50 75.70
N ASP A 204 27.55 33.39 74.71
CA ASP A 204 27.28 34.81 74.91
C ASP A 204 25.82 35.07 75.28
N ALA A 205 24.90 34.36 74.64
CA ALA A 205 23.47 34.48 74.90
C ALA A 205 23.10 33.99 76.30
N ILE A 206 23.69 32.89 76.77
CA ILE A 206 23.34 32.30 78.08
C ILE A 206 23.96 33.04 79.27
N ALA A 207 24.97 33.89 79.04
CA ALA A 207 25.65 34.67 80.06
C ALA A 207 24.75 35.74 80.72
N SER A 208 23.66 36.16 80.06
CA SER A 208 22.74 37.18 80.61
C SER A 208 21.26 36.77 80.52
N PRO A 209 20.40 37.22 81.46
CA PRO A 209 18.96 36.95 81.39
C PRO A 209 18.30 37.48 80.10
N ALA A 210 18.72 38.66 79.63
CA ALA A 210 18.22 39.24 78.39
C ALA A 210 18.68 38.46 77.14
N GLY A 211 19.91 37.96 77.12
CA GLY A 211 20.43 37.10 76.06
C GLY A 211 19.68 35.77 75.97
N ARG A 212 19.36 35.15 77.12
CA ARG A 212 18.54 33.92 77.19
C ARG A 212 17.16 34.11 76.58
N MET A 213 16.50 35.24 76.86
CA MET A 213 15.19 35.56 76.31
C MET A 213 15.24 35.74 74.79
N LYS A 214 16.25 36.46 74.27
CA LYS A 214 16.45 36.62 72.82
C LYS A 214 16.74 35.29 72.11
N LEU A 215 17.52 34.41 72.73
CA LEU A 215 17.80 33.07 72.19
C LEU A 215 16.51 32.25 72.10
N LEU A 216 15.67 32.28 73.14
CA LEU A 216 14.36 31.62 73.14
C LEU A 216 13.44 32.15 72.05
N GLU A 217 13.30 33.47 71.92
CA GLU A 217 12.49 34.09 70.86
C GLU A 217 12.98 33.72 69.46
N SER A 218 14.31 33.70 69.24
CA SER A 218 14.92 33.30 67.98
C SER A 218 14.63 31.83 67.65
N MET A 219 14.84 30.92 68.60
CA MET A 219 14.55 29.49 68.43
C MET A 219 13.06 29.25 68.16
N GLU A 220 12.17 29.93 68.88
CA GLU A 220 10.73 29.85 68.65
C GLU A 220 10.36 30.34 67.24
N GLY A 221 10.96 31.43 66.78
CA GLY A 221 10.80 31.93 65.41
C GLY A 221 11.25 30.93 64.35
N ILE A 222 12.40 30.28 64.54
CA ILE A 222 12.93 29.24 63.62
C ILE A 222 11.99 28.04 63.56
N VAL A 223 11.51 27.56 64.71
CA VAL A 223 10.57 26.42 64.78
C VAL A 223 9.27 26.76 64.07
N LYS A 224 8.68 27.94 64.36
CA LYS A 224 7.45 28.40 63.69
C LYS A 224 7.63 28.54 62.18
N GLY A 225 8.73 29.14 61.73
CA GLY A 225 9.02 29.27 60.30
C GLY A 225 9.22 27.92 59.60
N SER A 226 9.87 26.97 60.27
CA SER A 226 10.06 25.60 59.74
C SER A 226 8.74 24.85 59.65
N GLN A 227 7.89 24.95 60.68
CA GLN A 227 6.57 24.33 60.71
C GLN A 227 5.67 24.87 59.58
N GLN A 228 5.63 26.19 59.39
CA GLN A 228 4.88 26.81 58.30
C GLN A 228 5.35 26.35 56.92
N LYS A 229 6.67 26.16 56.73
CA LYS A 229 7.22 25.66 55.47
C LYS A 229 6.83 24.20 55.23
N LEU A 230 6.86 23.38 56.27
CA LEU A 230 6.46 21.98 56.20
C LEU A 230 4.98 21.85 55.81
N GLU A 231 4.09 22.63 56.44
CA GLU A 231 2.66 22.64 56.11
C GLU A 231 2.40 23.02 54.65
N LYS A 232 3.08 24.05 54.13
CA LYS A 232 2.97 24.43 52.71
C LYS A 232 3.41 23.31 51.77
N LEU A 233 4.49 22.61 52.09
CA LEU A 233 4.97 21.48 51.29
C LEU A 233 4.01 20.29 51.34
N GLN A 234 3.44 20.01 52.51
CA GLN A 234 2.44 18.94 52.67
C GLN A 234 1.16 19.21 51.88
N LEU A 235 0.68 20.47 51.87
CA LEU A 235 -0.46 20.88 51.06
C LEU A 235 -0.18 20.70 49.56
N GLY A 236 0.97 21.18 49.08
CA GLY A 236 1.37 21.01 47.68
C GLY A 236 1.51 19.53 47.27
N LEU A 237 2.06 18.69 48.16
CA LEU A 237 2.14 17.25 47.94
C LEU A 237 0.74 16.62 47.79
N GLN A 238 -0.22 17.03 48.62
CA GLN A 238 -1.59 16.53 48.55
C GLN A 238 -2.30 16.95 47.26
N GLU A 239 -2.06 18.17 46.78
CA GLU A 239 -2.59 18.67 45.51
C GLU A 239 -2.04 17.88 44.32
N GLU A 240 -0.72 17.70 44.25
CA GLU A 240 -0.06 16.90 43.20
C GLU A 240 -0.50 15.43 43.24
N GLN A 241 -0.68 14.86 44.43
CA GLN A 241 -1.18 13.49 44.57
C GLN A 241 -2.57 13.33 43.96
N LYS A 242 -3.48 14.29 44.21
CA LYS A 242 -4.83 14.29 43.60
C LYS A 242 -4.75 14.38 42.08
N VAL A 243 -3.87 15.22 41.54
CA VAL A 243 -3.66 15.33 40.08
C VAL A 243 -3.17 14.00 39.52
N CYS A 244 -2.16 13.39 40.16
CA CYS A 244 -1.61 12.10 39.77
C CYS A 244 -2.67 10.99 39.75
N ASP A 245 -3.49 10.91 40.80
CA ASP A 245 -4.54 9.89 40.90
C ASP A 245 -5.65 10.10 39.87
N SER A 246 -6.02 11.35 39.59
CA SER A 246 -6.97 11.66 38.51
C SER A 246 -6.44 11.26 37.12
N LEU A 247 -5.14 11.44 36.87
CA LEU A 247 -4.50 11.04 35.62
C LEU A 247 -4.43 9.51 35.48
N LYS A 248 -4.11 8.79 36.56
CA LYS A 248 -4.12 7.32 36.58
C LYS A 248 -5.51 6.77 36.29
N GLU A 249 -6.54 7.36 36.87
CA GLU A 249 -7.92 6.95 36.65
C GLU A 249 -8.33 7.13 35.18
N ARG A 250 -8.07 8.31 34.60
CA ARG A 250 -8.33 8.58 33.17
C ARG A 250 -7.58 7.61 32.27
N TYR A 251 -6.30 7.38 32.53
CA TYR A 251 -5.50 6.41 31.77
C TYR A 251 -6.08 4.99 31.88
N GLY A 252 -6.48 4.57 33.09
CA GLY A 252 -7.13 3.27 33.31
C GLY A 252 -8.43 3.11 32.51
N ALA A 253 -9.26 4.16 32.46
CA ALA A 253 -10.49 4.19 31.68
C ALA A 253 -10.22 4.05 30.17
N GLU A 254 -9.28 4.83 29.62
CA GLU A 254 -8.91 4.78 28.20
C GLU A 254 -8.34 3.39 27.81
N VAL A 255 -7.50 2.80 28.65
CA VAL A 255 -6.97 1.44 28.42
C VAL A 255 -8.09 0.40 28.45
N ALA A 256 -9.08 0.53 29.34
CA ALA A 256 -10.23 -0.36 29.40
C ALA A 256 -11.08 -0.26 28.11
N GLU A 257 -11.34 0.96 27.63
CA GLU A 257 -12.07 1.18 26.37
C GLU A 257 -11.29 0.67 25.16
N GLN A 258 -9.97 0.87 25.10
CA GLN A 258 -9.13 0.29 24.05
C GLN A 258 -9.21 -1.24 24.01
N ARG A 259 -9.13 -1.89 25.18
CA ARG A 259 -9.30 -3.36 25.30
C ARG A 259 -10.68 -3.81 24.82
N ARG A 260 -11.74 -3.08 25.21
CA ARG A 260 -13.10 -3.35 24.76
C ARG A 260 -13.23 -3.25 23.24
N CYS A 261 -12.71 -2.19 22.63
CA CYS A 261 -12.72 -1.99 21.18
C CYS A 261 -11.96 -3.10 20.44
N TYR A 262 -10.81 -3.54 20.96
CA TYR A 262 -10.04 -4.63 20.39
C TYR A 262 -10.81 -5.97 20.45
N SER A 263 -11.44 -6.27 21.59
CA SER A 263 -12.29 -7.45 21.75
C SER A 263 -13.47 -7.45 20.77
N LEU A 264 -14.15 -6.30 20.58
CA LEU A 264 -15.23 -6.17 19.61
C LEU A 264 -14.75 -6.38 18.16
N LYS A 265 -13.56 -5.86 17.81
CA LYS A 265 -12.93 -6.10 16.49
C LYS A 265 -12.59 -7.57 16.27
N ASN A 266 -12.13 -8.28 17.31
CA ASN A 266 -11.84 -9.70 17.20
C ASN A 266 -13.12 -10.53 17.08
N TYR A 267 -14.15 -10.18 17.84
CA TYR A 267 -15.47 -10.81 17.74
C TYR A 267 -16.06 -10.64 16.33
N SER A 268 -16.06 -9.41 15.78
CA SER A 268 -16.58 -9.16 14.43
C SER A 268 -15.79 -9.90 13.34
N ARG A 269 -14.46 -9.97 13.47
CA ARG A 269 -13.61 -10.84 12.61
C ARG A 269 -13.98 -12.32 12.74
N GLY A 270 -14.29 -12.78 13.94
CA GLY A 270 -14.77 -14.14 14.21
C GLY A 270 -16.10 -14.42 13.52
N CYS A 271 -17.09 -13.53 13.68
CA CYS A 271 -18.38 -13.61 12.98
C CYS A 271 -18.21 -13.66 11.47
N ALA A 272 -17.41 -12.74 10.91
CA ALA A 272 -17.13 -12.70 9.46
C ALA A 272 -16.42 -13.96 8.94
N ARG A 273 -15.63 -14.64 9.77
CA ARG A 273 -15.06 -15.96 9.42
C ARG A 273 -16.15 -17.04 9.46
N ASN A 274 -16.98 -17.06 10.50
CA ASN A 274 -18.04 -18.05 10.65
C ASN A 274 -19.07 -17.98 9.53
N GLU A 275 -19.47 -16.77 9.11
CA GLU A 275 -20.39 -16.56 7.98
C GLU A 275 -19.84 -17.06 6.64
N ARG A 276 -18.51 -17.11 6.47
CA ARG A 276 -17.86 -17.63 5.26
C ARG A 276 -17.81 -19.15 5.20
N LEU A 277 -17.84 -19.85 6.33
CA LEU A 277 -17.76 -21.32 6.40
C LEU A 277 -18.93 -22.04 5.67
N PRO A 278 -20.21 -21.65 5.83
CA PRO A 278 -21.31 -22.27 5.10
C PRO A 278 -21.26 -22.03 3.58
N SER A 279 -20.58 -20.98 3.12
CA SER A 279 -20.38 -20.72 1.68
C SER A 279 -19.30 -21.59 1.03
N GLN A 280 -18.54 -22.37 1.83
CA GLN A 280 -17.43 -23.21 1.37
C GLN A 280 -17.66 -24.71 1.58
N THR A 281 -18.78 -25.11 2.19
CA THR A 281 -19.16 -26.52 2.34
C THR A 281 -20.17 -26.87 1.24
N PRO A 282 -19.78 -27.62 0.19
CA PRO A 282 -20.76 -28.15 -0.76
C PRO A 282 -21.57 -29.24 -0.06
N ALA A 283 -22.88 -29.22 -0.29
CA ALA A 283 -23.80 -30.30 0.08
C ALA A 283 -23.52 -31.57 -0.75
#